data_AF-A0A2A4N4S8-F1
#
_entry.id   AF-A0A2A4N4S8-F1
#
_cell.length_a   1.000
_cell.length_b   1.000
_cell.length_c   1.000
_cell.angle_alpha   90.00
_cell.angle_beta   90.00
_cell.angle_gamma   90.00
#
_symmetry.space_group_name_H-M   'P 1'
#
loop_
_entity.id
_entity.type
_entity.pdbx_description
1 polymer ?
#
loop_
_entity_poly.entity_id
_entity_poly.type
_entity_poly.pdbx_seq_one_letter_code
_entity_poly.pdbx_strand_id
1 'polypeptide(L)'
;MKKIILSLIALAYFNAGICQNKDSDLKIIEAFYQGDAGNCASISSIKLAIATYGTNKVFLDVKHSDESCKILMRDSTRISITNTELKSMDSKQNRFEKKNDNEIYDYAVFLYAVMAKNKQIKENIRNIKKANRYYQWGFIPTSIHLLSESTEKNLEYLGLKRFYEKINKSEVENRNKIIITSTKHSVYATNGYYDHLGEIEPVTKYSTNYGSINEKLNYVLKK
;
A
#
# COMPACT_ATOMS: atom_id res chain seq x y z
N MET A 1 -39.12 -36.08 35.35
CA MET A 1 -37.70 -35.70 35.61
C MET A 1 -37.15 -34.96 34.40
N LYS A 2 -36.67 -33.73 34.60
CA LYS A 2 -36.06 -32.85 33.57
C LYS A 2 -34.72 -33.42 33.09
N LYS A 3 -34.43 -33.31 31.78
CA LYS A 3 -33.13 -32.93 31.17
C LYS A 3 -33.29 -32.98 29.64
N ILE A 4 -33.64 -31.85 29.03
CA ILE A 4 -32.76 -30.93 28.29
C ILE A 4 -32.38 -31.51 26.91
N ILE A 5 -33.13 -31.02 25.90
CA ILE A 5 -32.73 -30.95 24.49
C ILE A 5 -31.63 -29.90 24.39
N LEU A 6 -30.43 -30.26 23.95
CA LEU A 6 -29.40 -29.31 23.56
C LEU A 6 -28.89 -29.64 22.14
N SER A 7 -29.48 -28.93 21.18
CA SER A 7 -28.83 -28.28 20.03
C SER A 7 -27.53 -28.91 19.49
N LEU A 8 -27.64 -29.60 18.36
CA LEU A 8 -26.57 -29.96 17.42
C LEU A 8 -26.10 -28.74 16.60
N ILE A 9 -25.66 -27.67 17.28
CA ILE A 9 -24.98 -26.53 16.65
C ILE A 9 -23.77 -26.20 17.51
N ALA A 10 -22.61 -26.07 16.83
CA ALA A 10 -21.32 -25.65 17.36
C ALA A 10 -20.51 -26.73 18.11
N LEU A 11 -19.90 -27.66 17.36
CA LEU A 11 -18.61 -28.22 17.75
C LEU A 11 -17.77 -28.62 16.52
N ALA A 12 -17.40 -27.61 15.73
CA ALA A 12 -16.27 -27.69 14.81
C ALA A 12 -15.50 -26.36 14.86
N TYR A 13 -15.15 -25.94 16.08
CA TYR A 13 -14.17 -24.89 16.31
C TYR A 13 -13.25 -25.39 17.40
N PHE A 14 -12.17 -26.07 17.02
CA PHE A 14 -10.83 -25.85 17.56
C PHE A 14 -9.83 -26.72 16.79
N ASN A 15 -8.64 -26.15 16.56
CA ASN A 15 -7.47 -26.70 15.87
C ASN A 15 -7.48 -26.68 14.33
N ALA A 16 -7.41 -25.47 13.78
CA ALA A 16 -6.39 -25.20 12.77
C ALA A 16 -5.58 -24.00 13.24
N GLY A 17 -4.32 -24.27 13.59
CA GLY A 17 -3.37 -23.25 13.96
C GLY A 17 -3.21 -22.19 12.86
N ILE A 18 -2.82 -21.02 13.33
CA ILE A 18 -2.31 -19.86 12.59
C ILE A 18 -1.53 -20.30 11.33
N CYS A 19 -2.18 -20.25 10.17
CA CYS A 19 -1.50 -20.07 8.90
C CYS A 19 -2.11 -18.83 8.24
N GLN A 20 -1.72 -17.66 8.75
CA GLN A 20 -1.89 -16.45 7.97
C GLN A 20 -0.91 -16.55 6.80
N ASN A 21 -1.42 -16.65 5.57
CA ASN A 21 -0.63 -16.41 4.36
C ASN A 21 0.03 -15.03 4.49
N LYS A 22 1.29 -15.01 4.94
CA LYS A 22 2.19 -13.88 4.70
C LYS A 22 2.63 -14.05 3.25
N ASP A 23 2.21 -13.15 2.38
CA ASP A 23 2.82 -13.05 1.06
C ASP A 23 4.34 -12.97 1.23
N SER A 24 5.11 -13.71 0.43
CA SER A 24 6.55 -13.54 0.47
C SER A 24 6.86 -12.10 0.03
N ASP A 25 7.76 -11.43 0.73
CA ASP A 25 7.99 -10.00 0.50
C ASP A 25 8.44 -9.71 -0.95
N LEU A 26 9.10 -10.68 -1.59
CA LEU A 26 9.50 -10.63 -2.99
C LEU A 26 8.32 -10.79 -3.96
N LYS A 27 7.32 -11.62 -3.62
CA LYS A 27 6.09 -11.78 -4.44
C LYS A 27 5.33 -10.45 -4.59
N ILE A 28 5.43 -9.56 -3.59
CA ILE A 28 4.84 -8.22 -3.65
C ILE A 28 5.55 -7.34 -4.69
N ILE A 29 6.87 -7.51 -4.89
CA ILE A 29 7.60 -6.82 -5.96
C ILE A 29 7.04 -7.26 -7.32
N GLU A 30 6.86 -8.56 -7.51
CA GLU A 30 6.46 -9.17 -8.78
C GLU A 30 4.96 -9.09 -9.07
N ALA A 31 4.14 -8.69 -8.10
CA ALA A 31 2.69 -8.66 -8.27
C ALA A 31 2.24 -7.55 -9.24
N PHE A 32 2.85 -6.37 -9.14
CA PHE A 32 2.50 -5.18 -9.90
C PHE A 32 3.64 -4.17 -9.91
N TYR A 33 3.65 -3.23 -10.85
CA TYR A 33 4.70 -2.22 -10.94
C TYR A 33 4.17 -0.90 -11.47
N GLN A 34 4.87 0.19 -11.19
CA GLN A 34 4.54 1.49 -11.78
C GLN A 34 4.63 1.43 -13.31
N GLY A 35 3.63 1.96 -14.01
CA GLY A 35 3.73 2.18 -15.46
C GLY A 35 4.41 3.52 -15.77
N ASP A 36 4.07 4.14 -16.90
CA ASP A 36 4.62 5.44 -17.36
C ASP A 36 4.16 6.67 -16.54
N ALA A 37 3.76 6.49 -15.28
CA ALA A 37 3.26 7.54 -14.40
C ALA A 37 4.28 7.94 -13.32
N GLY A 38 4.19 9.18 -12.84
CA GLY A 38 4.97 9.67 -11.70
C GLY A 38 4.44 9.20 -10.33
N ASN A 39 3.90 7.98 -10.24
CA ASN A 39 3.22 7.45 -9.05
C ASN A 39 4.12 6.57 -8.16
N CYS A 40 5.45 6.60 -8.35
CA CYS A 40 6.42 5.78 -7.62
C CYS A 40 6.21 5.75 -6.10
N ALA A 41 6.01 6.92 -5.47
CA ALA A 41 5.76 7.04 -4.04
C ALA A 41 4.43 6.40 -3.61
N SER A 42 3.42 6.35 -4.48
CA SER A 42 2.16 5.68 -4.20
C SER A 42 2.33 4.16 -4.27
N ILE A 43 3.03 3.67 -5.29
CA ILE A 43 3.32 2.25 -5.48
C ILE A 43 4.18 1.70 -4.34
N SER A 44 5.27 2.40 -3.98
CA SER A 44 6.14 2.01 -2.88
C SER A 44 5.39 2.00 -1.53
N SER A 45 4.52 2.98 -1.28
CA SER A 45 3.66 3.04 -0.09
C SER A 45 2.67 1.87 0.00
N ILE A 46 2.02 1.52 -1.11
CA ILE A 46 1.08 0.40 -1.17
C ILE A 46 1.82 -0.92 -0.95
N LYS A 47 2.95 -1.16 -1.64
CA LYS A 47 3.75 -2.37 -1.46
C LYS A 47 4.24 -2.51 -0.02
N LEU A 48 4.72 -1.42 0.59
CA LEU A 48 5.13 -1.40 1.99
C LEU A 48 3.98 -1.78 2.92
N ALA A 49 2.77 -1.23 2.70
CA ALA A 49 1.60 -1.53 3.50
C ALA A 49 1.17 -3.01 3.38
N ILE A 50 1.08 -3.53 2.15
CA ILE A 50 0.73 -4.94 1.90
C ILE A 50 1.79 -5.86 2.52
N ALA A 51 3.09 -5.56 2.37
CA ALA A 51 4.15 -6.37 2.94
C ALA A 51 4.11 -6.41 4.47
N THR A 52 3.75 -5.29 5.08
CA THR A 52 3.75 -5.19 6.55
C THR A 52 2.55 -5.90 7.16
N TYR A 53 1.36 -5.70 6.60
CA TYR A 53 0.10 -6.15 7.22
C TYR A 53 -0.52 -7.37 6.54
N GLY A 54 -0.19 -7.62 5.28
CA GLY A 54 -0.75 -8.67 4.43
C GLY A 54 -1.86 -8.18 3.51
N THR A 55 -2.08 -8.94 2.44
CA THR A 55 -3.21 -8.74 1.52
C THR A 55 -4.54 -8.81 2.27
N ASN A 56 -5.45 -7.88 1.97
CA ASN A 56 -6.72 -7.67 2.66
C ASN A 56 -6.64 -7.30 4.16
N LYS A 57 -5.47 -6.87 4.67
CA LYS A 57 -5.24 -6.61 6.12
C LYS A 57 -4.65 -5.23 6.44
N VAL A 58 -4.46 -4.35 5.45
CA VAL A 58 -3.95 -2.99 5.68
C VAL A 58 -4.93 -2.18 6.54
N PHE A 59 -6.23 -2.30 6.29
CA PHE A 59 -7.28 -1.65 7.08
C PHE A 59 -7.77 -2.55 8.22
N LEU A 60 -8.37 -1.95 9.25
CA LEU A 60 -8.90 -2.68 10.42
C LEU A 60 -10.21 -3.40 10.11
N ASP A 61 -11.07 -2.79 9.28
CA ASP A 61 -12.36 -3.35 8.86
C ASP A 61 -12.73 -2.83 7.47
N VAL A 62 -13.30 -3.70 6.65
CA VAL A 62 -13.80 -3.37 5.30
C VAL A 62 -15.15 -4.06 5.14
N LYS A 63 -16.21 -3.27 4.97
CA LYS A 63 -17.59 -3.74 4.83
C LYS A 63 -18.16 -3.32 3.49
N HIS A 64 -18.39 -4.32 2.64
CA HIS A 64 -19.05 -4.13 1.35
C HIS A 64 -20.58 -4.18 1.51
N SER A 65 -21.26 -3.36 0.72
CA SER A 65 -22.72 -3.34 0.55
C SER A 65 -23.05 -3.04 -0.90
N ASP A 66 -24.33 -3.15 -1.26
CA ASP A 66 -24.80 -2.90 -2.63
C ASP A 66 -24.57 -1.45 -3.10
N GLU A 67 -24.45 -0.51 -2.16
CA GLU A 67 -24.28 0.92 -2.45
C GLU A 67 -22.82 1.38 -2.29
N SER A 68 -22.14 0.87 -1.26
CA SER A 68 -20.84 1.40 -0.83
C SER A 68 -19.94 0.37 -0.13
N CYS A 69 -18.66 0.68 -0.10
CA CYS A 69 -17.64 0.05 0.73
C CYS A 69 -17.27 1.00 1.88
N LYS A 70 -17.49 0.56 3.12
CA LYS A 70 -17.11 1.28 4.34
C LYS A 70 -15.78 0.72 4.86
N ILE A 71 -14.81 1.59 5.11
CA ILE A 71 -13.46 1.24 5.57
C ILE A 71 -13.20 1.90 6.92
N LEU A 72 -12.69 1.12 7.88
CA LEU A 72 -12.07 1.61 9.11
C LEU A 72 -10.55 1.47 8.99
N MET A 73 -9.85 2.59 8.97
CA MET A 73 -8.39 2.65 8.86
C MET A 73 -7.70 2.47 10.21
N ARG A 74 -6.40 2.21 10.20
CA ARG A 74 -5.59 2.02 11.42
C ARG A 74 -5.49 3.26 12.29
N ASP A 75 -5.53 4.45 11.69
CA ASP A 75 -5.59 5.72 12.40
C ASP A 75 -7.01 6.12 12.87
N SER A 76 -7.96 5.18 12.84
CA SER A 76 -9.39 5.37 13.17
C SER A 76 -10.17 6.25 12.19
N THR A 77 -9.58 6.65 11.06
CA THR A 77 -10.32 7.32 9.98
C THR A 77 -11.37 6.37 9.40
N ARG A 78 -12.57 6.88 9.17
CA ARG A 78 -13.66 6.16 8.49
C ARG A 78 -13.86 6.73 7.10
N ILE A 79 -13.80 5.85 6.10
CA ILE A 79 -14.02 6.20 4.69
C ILE A 79 -15.24 5.44 4.19
N SER A 80 -16.06 6.08 3.37
CA SER A 80 -17.10 5.42 2.57
C SER A 80 -16.84 5.72 1.10
N ILE A 81 -16.75 4.68 0.28
CA ILE A 81 -16.56 4.77 -1.17
C ILE A 81 -17.76 4.12 -1.83
N THR A 82 -18.44 4.84 -2.71
CA THR A 82 -19.56 4.24 -3.45
C THR A 82 -19.05 3.21 -4.46
N ASN A 83 -19.90 2.24 -4.82
CA ASN A 83 -19.55 1.25 -5.83
C ASN A 83 -19.28 1.90 -7.21
N THR A 84 -19.93 3.02 -7.51
CA THR A 84 -19.65 3.85 -8.70
C THR A 84 -18.27 4.49 -8.65
N GLU A 85 -17.84 5.01 -7.49
CA GLU A 85 -16.51 5.57 -7.31
C GLU A 85 -15.43 4.49 -7.45
N LEU A 86 -15.61 3.32 -6.83
CA LEU A 86 -14.69 2.18 -6.97
C LEU A 86 -14.54 1.75 -8.43
N LYS A 87 -15.66 1.57 -9.15
CA LYS A 87 -15.64 1.25 -10.59
C LYS A 87 -14.94 2.32 -11.42
N SER A 88 -14.99 3.58 -10.98
CA SER A 88 -14.34 4.69 -11.68
C SER A 88 -12.83 4.78 -11.47
N MET A 89 -12.29 3.95 -10.55
CA MET A 89 -10.87 3.85 -10.21
C MET A 89 -10.25 2.56 -10.75
N ASP A 90 -10.73 2.08 -11.90
CA ASP A 90 -10.21 0.87 -12.53
C ASP A 90 -8.70 0.94 -12.82
N SER A 91 -8.11 -0.23 -13.09
CA SER A 91 -6.69 -0.41 -13.38
C SER A 91 -6.14 0.56 -14.45
N LYS A 92 -6.94 0.91 -15.46
CA LYS A 92 -6.53 1.82 -16.54
C LYS A 92 -6.32 3.25 -16.05
N GLN A 93 -7.07 3.67 -15.03
CA GLN A 93 -6.91 4.98 -14.42
C GLN A 93 -5.69 5.03 -13.49
N ASN A 94 -5.32 3.94 -12.85
CA ASN A 94 -4.29 4.02 -11.80
C ASN A 94 -2.85 4.08 -12.34
N ARG A 95 -2.68 3.80 -13.65
CA ARG A 95 -1.39 3.88 -14.37
C ARG A 95 -0.27 3.07 -13.69
N PHE A 96 -0.64 1.90 -13.18
CA PHE A 96 0.29 0.88 -12.73
C PHE A 96 -0.18 -0.49 -13.24
N GLU A 97 0.77 -1.34 -13.55
CA GLU A 97 0.56 -2.53 -14.36
C GLU A 97 0.61 -3.78 -13.51
N LYS A 98 -0.22 -4.74 -13.89
CA LYS A 98 -0.26 -6.06 -13.28
C LYS A 98 0.88 -6.91 -13.82
N LYS A 99 1.47 -7.77 -12.98
CA LYS A 99 2.45 -8.76 -13.40
C LYS A 99 2.02 -10.17 -12.99
N ASN A 100 2.43 -10.68 -11.83
CA ASN A 100 2.32 -12.12 -11.53
C ASN A 100 1.24 -12.53 -10.51
N ASP A 101 0.57 -11.59 -9.83
CA ASP A 101 -0.42 -11.93 -8.80
C ASP A 101 -1.69 -11.07 -8.89
N ASN A 102 -2.82 -11.70 -9.21
CA ASN A 102 -4.12 -11.02 -9.34
C ASN A 102 -4.67 -10.53 -7.99
N GLU A 103 -4.53 -11.31 -6.91
CA GLU A 103 -5.11 -10.96 -5.61
C GLU A 103 -4.42 -9.74 -5.01
N ILE A 104 -3.09 -9.73 -5.04
CA ILE A 104 -2.27 -8.60 -4.60
C ILE A 104 -2.54 -7.37 -5.49
N TYR A 105 -2.66 -7.56 -6.80
CA TYR A 105 -2.95 -6.47 -7.73
C TYR A 105 -4.31 -5.84 -7.50
N ASP A 106 -5.37 -6.64 -7.39
CA ASP A 106 -6.73 -6.15 -7.16
C ASP A 106 -6.82 -5.44 -5.81
N TYR A 107 -6.13 -5.97 -4.79
CA TYR A 107 -6.02 -5.30 -3.51
C TYR A 107 -5.24 -3.98 -3.61
N ALA A 108 -4.16 -3.92 -4.39
CA ALA A 108 -3.44 -2.68 -4.64
C ALA A 108 -4.32 -1.63 -5.34
N VAL A 109 -5.14 -2.03 -6.32
CA VAL A 109 -6.13 -1.15 -6.98
C VAL A 109 -7.14 -0.61 -5.96
N PHE A 110 -7.63 -1.46 -5.07
CA PHE A 110 -8.52 -1.05 -3.98
C PHE A 110 -7.85 -0.05 -3.03
N LEU A 111 -6.63 -0.32 -2.57
CA LEU A 111 -5.86 0.59 -1.70
C LEU A 111 -5.65 1.96 -2.38
N TYR A 112 -5.34 1.96 -3.67
CA TYR A 112 -5.16 3.17 -4.46
C TYR A 112 -6.45 4.01 -4.56
N ALA A 113 -7.61 3.35 -4.74
CA ALA A 113 -8.92 4.00 -4.69
C ALA A 113 -9.23 4.60 -3.32
N VAL A 114 -8.91 3.88 -2.25
CA VAL A 114 -9.09 4.37 -0.87
C VAL A 114 -8.20 5.58 -0.60
N MET A 115 -6.94 5.56 -1.05
CA MET A 115 -6.05 6.72 -0.97
C MET A 115 -6.64 7.94 -1.68
N ALA A 116 -7.11 7.75 -2.92
CA ALA A 116 -7.73 8.84 -3.69
C ALA A 116 -8.98 9.41 -3.00
N LYS A 117 -9.81 8.55 -2.39
CA LYS A 117 -10.98 9.01 -1.61
C LYS A 117 -10.56 9.78 -0.36
N ASN A 118 -9.58 9.27 0.38
CA ASN A 118 -9.12 9.92 1.60
C ASN A 118 -8.48 11.28 1.30
N LYS A 119 -7.66 11.37 0.24
CA LYS A 119 -7.15 12.64 -0.29
C LYS A 119 -8.28 13.57 -0.71
N GLN A 120 -9.30 13.05 -1.40
CA GLN A 120 -10.46 13.84 -1.80
C GLN A 120 -11.08 14.56 -0.59
N ILE A 121 -11.32 13.82 0.49
CA ILE A 121 -11.95 14.32 1.70
C ILE A 121 -11.02 15.30 2.43
N LYS A 122 -9.77 14.90 2.70
CA LYS A 122 -8.81 15.69 3.47
C LYS A 122 -8.43 17.01 2.80
N GLU A 123 -8.36 17.04 1.47
CA GLU A 123 -7.98 18.23 0.71
C GLU A 123 -9.20 18.94 0.07
N ASN A 124 -10.42 18.56 0.44
CA ASN A 124 -11.67 19.12 -0.11
C ASN A 124 -11.70 19.16 -1.66
N ILE A 125 -11.23 18.10 -2.30
CA ILE A 125 -11.19 17.98 -3.77
C ILE A 125 -12.58 17.59 -4.27
N ARG A 126 -13.03 18.25 -5.34
CA ARG A 126 -14.38 18.08 -5.93
C ARG A 126 -14.84 16.63 -6.10
N ASN A 127 -13.97 15.73 -6.57
CA ASN A 127 -14.31 14.32 -6.78
C ASN A 127 -13.07 13.41 -6.76
N ILE A 128 -13.30 12.12 -6.56
CA ILE A 128 -12.25 11.09 -6.48
C ILE A 128 -11.39 11.03 -7.74
N LYS A 129 -11.97 11.21 -8.95
CA LYS A 129 -11.21 11.23 -10.21
C LYS A 129 -10.19 12.38 -10.25
N LYS A 130 -10.57 13.57 -9.78
CA LYS A 130 -9.65 14.72 -9.68
C LYS A 130 -8.59 14.46 -8.62
N ALA A 131 -8.94 13.86 -7.48
CA ALA A 131 -7.97 13.45 -6.47
C ALA A 131 -6.95 12.43 -7.02
N ASN A 132 -7.42 11.45 -7.79
CA ASN A 132 -6.59 10.43 -8.43
C ASN A 132 -5.59 11.02 -9.43
N ARG A 133 -6.02 12.00 -10.24
CA ARG A 133 -5.12 12.65 -11.21
C ARG A 133 -3.88 13.26 -10.57
N TYR A 134 -3.94 13.71 -9.31
CA TYR A 134 -2.75 14.20 -8.62
C TYR A 134 -1.70 13.12 -8.36
N TYR A 135 -2.08 11.83 -8.30
CA TYR A 135 -1.11 10.73 -8.28
C TYR A 135 -0.59 10.41 -9.68
N GLN A 136 -1.45 10.50 -10.71
CA GLN A 136 -1.10 10.14 -12.10
C GLN A 136 -0.24 11.17 -12.82
N TRP A 137 -0.47 12.46 -12.57
CA TRP A 137 0.16 13.57 -13.31
C TRP A 137 1.59 13.87 -12.88
N GLY A 138 2.13 13.08 -11.97
CA GLY A 138 3.49 13.29 -11.51
C GLY A 138 3.58 14.61 -10.76
N PHE A 139 3.72 14.49 -9.45
CA PHE A 139 5.02 14.97 -9.00
C PHE A 139 6.05 14.12 -9.73
N ILE A 140 6.51 14.55 -10.93
CA ILE A 140 7.88 14.27 -11.31
C ILE A 140 8.62 15.04 -10.23
N PRO A 141 9.10 14.37 -9.18
CA PRO A 141 9.71 15.08 -8.10
C PRO A 141 11.05 15.55 -8.65
N THR A 142 11.07 16.78 -9.14
CA THR A 142 12.29 17.46 -9.53
C THR A 142 13.15 17.76 -8.31
N SER A 143 12.60 17.59 -7.10
CA SER A 143 13.30 17.70 -5.84
C SER A 143 12.95 16.58 -4.85
N ILE A 144 13.92 16.32 -3.99
CA ILE A 144 13.86 15.32 -2.93
C ILE A 144 12.76 15.61 -1.89
N HIS A 145 12.48 16.88 -1.60
CA HIS A 145 11.46 17.28 -0.63
C HIS A 145 10.06 16.84 -1.07
N LEU A 146 9.80 16.87 -2.37
CA LEU A 146 8.52 16.50 -2.95
C LEU A 146 8.29 14.98 -2.87
N LEU A 147 9.34 14.15 -2.99
CA LEU A 147 9.24 12.70 -2.77
C LEU A 147 8.92 12.36 -1.32
N SER A 148 9.59 13.01 -0.37
CA SER A 148 9.33 12.82 1.06
C SER A 148 7.89 13.14 1.38
N GLU A 149 7.45 14.35 1.02
CA GLU A 149 6.10 14.81 1.31
C GLU A 149 5.04 13.93 0.64
N SER A 150 5.28 13.50 -0.61
CA SER A 150 4.39 12.59 -1.33
C SER A 150 4.29 11.23 -0.63
N THR A 151 5.42 10.65 -0.21
CA THR A 151 5.45 9.35 0.50
C THR A 151 4.71 9.45 1.84
N GLU A 152 4.99 10.46 2.64
CA GLU A 152 4.32 10.66 3.94
C GLU A 152 2.82 10.90 3.78
N LYS A 153 2.41 11.71 2.79
CA LYS A 153 1.00 11.91 2.46
C LYS A 153 0.34 10.62 1.99
N ASN A 154 1.01 9.80 1.18
CA ASN A 154 0.47 8.52 0.73
C ASN A 154 0.27 7.55 1.90
N LEU A 155 1.23 7.47 2.83
CA LEU A 155 1.08 6.71 4.06
C LEU A 155 -0.08 7.26 4.92
N GLU A 156 -0.23 8.58 5.03
CA GLU A 156 -1.39 9.20 5.68
C GLU A 156 -2.71 8.85 4.97
N TYR A 157 -2.77 8.85 3.65
CA TYR A 157 -3.97 8.50 2.89
C TYR A 157 -4.33 7.02 3.01
N LEU A 158 -3.37 6.16 3.34
CA LEU A 158 -3.58 4.77 3.75
C LEU A 158 -3.99 4.64 5.24
N GLY A 159 -4.09 5.74 5.97
CA GLY A 159 -4.41 5.75 7.40
C GLY A 159 -3.25 5.28 8.29
N LEU A 160 -2.01 5.49 7.82
CA LEU A 160 -0.78 5.03 8.47
C LEU A 160 0.04 6.19 9.07
N LYS A 161 -0.54 7.38 9.24
CA LYS A 161 0.16 8.60 9.72
C LYS A 161 0.97 8.38 11.01
N ARG A 162 0.49 7.51 11.91
CA ARG A 162 1.13 7.19 13.19
C ARG A 162 1.91 5.88 13.19
N PHE A 163 1.92 5.18 12.06
CA PHE A 163 2.40 3.82 11.90
C PHE A 163 3.64 3.72 11.02
N TYR A 164 4.36 4.82 10.79
CA TYR A 164 5.65 4.79 10.12
C TYR A 164 6.75 5.43 10.97
N GLU A 165 7.99 5.09 10.66
CA GLU A 165 9.20 5.80 11.09
C GLU A 165 10.07 6.11 9.88
N LYS A 166 10.83 7.21 9.99
CA LYS A 166 11.91 7.53 9.07
C LYS A 166 13.17 6.82 9.55
N ILE A 167 13.89 6.17 8.65
CA ILE A 167 15.16 5.50 8.95
C ILE A 167 16.29 6.11 8.14
N ASN A 168 17.51 6.05 8.69
CA ASN A 168 18.67 6.58 8.00
C ASN A 168 19.20 5.62 6.93
N LYS A 169 20.01 6.13 5.99
CA LYS A 169 20.64 5.29 4.95
C LYS A 169 21.44 4.13 5.55
N SER A 170 22.16 4.37 6.65
CA SER A 170 22.94 3.33 7.34
C SER A 170 22.11 2.16 7.88
N GLU A 171 20.80 2.35 8.04
CA GLU A 171 19.89 1.30 8.49
C GLU A 171 19.31 0.48 7.33
N VAL A 172 19.36 0.97 6.10
CA VAL A 172 18.68 0.37 4.93
C VAL A 172 19.07 -1.09 4.72
N GLU A 173 20.36 -1.42 4.80
CA GLU A 173 20.85 -2.79 4.57
C GLU A 173 20.41 -3.77 5.66
N ASN A 174 20.09 -3.27 6.85
CA ASN A 174 19.71 -4.08 8.02
C ASN A 174 18.18 -4.12 8.24
N ARG A 175 17.39 -3.54 7.34
CA ARG A 175 15.94 -3.44 7.47
C ARG A 175 15.26 -4.17 6.32
N ASN A 176 14.11 -4.77 6.64
CA ASN A 176 13.23 -5.43 5.68
C ASN A 176 11.92 -4.67 5.59
N LYS A 177 11.28 -4.76 4.41
CA LYS A 177 10.01 -4.08 4.11
C LYS A 177 10.13 -2.58 4.38
N ILE A 178 10.87 -1.90 3.52
CA ILE A 178 11.15 -0.48 3.61
C ILE A 178 10.81 0.22 2.30
N ILE A 179 10.67 1.53 2.36
CA ILE A 179 10.77 2.40 1.19
C ILE A 179 12.15 3.02 1.20
N ILE A 180 12.88 2.89 0.10
CA ILE A 180 14.14 3.62 -0.13
C ILE A 180 13.91 4.70 -1.18
N THR A 181 14.54 5.86 -0.97
CA THR A 181 14.29 7.04 -1.78
C THR A 181 15.61 7.69 -2.21
N SER A 182 15.71 8.09 -3.47
CA SER A 182 16.73 8.99 -4.03
C SER A 182 16.11 10.33 -4.40
N THR A 183 16.88 11.25 -4.99
CA THR A 183 16.32 12.49 -5.56
C THR A 183 15.40 12.25 -6.76
N LYS A 184 15.48 11.09 -7.41
CA LYS A 184 14.78 10.76 -8.64
C LYS A 184 13.64 9.76 -8.44
N HIS A 185 13.72 8.93 -7.40
CA HIS A 185 12.85 7.78 -7.30
C HIS A 185 12.56 7.30 -5.88
N SER A 186 11.43 6.63 -5.69
CA SER A 186 11.04 5.96 -4.44
C SER A 186 10.57 4.56 -4.77
N VAL A 187 11.13 3.55 -4.10
CA VAL A 187 10.83 2.14 -4.36
C VAL A 187 10.62 1.38 -3.06
N TYR A 188 9.83 0.31 -3.14
CA TYR A 188 9.76 -0.69 -2.09
C TYR A 188 11.02 -1.57 -2.13
N ALA A 189 11.58 -1.88 -0.96
CA ALA A 189 12.73 -2.75 -0.82
C ALA A 189 12.54 -3.72 0.35
N THR A 190 13.09 -4.92 0.21
CA THR A 190 13.01 -5.98 1.21
C THR A 190 14.09 -7.02 0.97
N ASN A 191 14.63 -7.60 2.05
CA ASN A 191 15.61 -8.69 2.00
C ASN A 191 16.83 -8.39 1.11
N GLY A 192 17.30 -7.14 1.08
CA GLY A 192 18.43 -6.72 0.24
C GLY A 192 18.11 -6.53 -1.25
N TYR A 193 16.83 -6.65 -1.64
CA TYR A 193 16.35 -6.39 -3.00
C TYR A 193 15.38 -5.21 -3.03
N TYR A 194 15.19 -4.61 -4.19
CA TYR A 194 14.21 -3.56 -4.41
C TYR A 194 13.40 -3.76 -5.68
N ASP A 195 12.25 -3.11 -5.72
CA ASP A 195 11.34 -3.06 -6.86
C ASP A 195 11.88 -2.17 -7.98
N HIS A 196 12.49 -2.79 -8.99
CA HIS A 196 12.89 -2.13 -10.22
C HIS A 196 11.83 -2.35 -11.29
N LEU A 197 10.77 -1.53 -11.27
CA LEU A 197 9.69 -1.63 -12.27
C LEU A 197 9.10 -3.06 -12.35
N GLY A 198 8.91 -3.71 -11.20
CA GLY A 198 8.40 -5.07 -11.11
C GLY A 198 9.45 -6.17 -11.20
N GLU A 199 10.70 -5.82 -11.50
CA GLU A 199 11.84 -6.73 -11.41
C GLU A 199 12.52 -6.65 -10.04
N ILE A 200 13.07 -7.78 -9.62
CA ILE A 200 13.83 -7.91 -8.37
C ILE A 200 15.29 -7.56 -8.68
N GLU A 201 15.77 -6.44 -8.15
CA GLU A 201 17.17 -6.02 -8.29
C GLU A 201 17.85 -5.87 -6.92
N PRO A 202 19.15 -6.19 -6.78
CA PRO A 202 19.86 -5.96 -5.53
C PRO A 202 19.91 -4.47 -5.16
N VAL A 203 19.73 -4.14 -3.88
CA VAL A 203 19.81 -2.75 -3.36
C VAL A 203 21.16 -2.10 -3.67
N THR A 204 22.23 -2.89 -3.81
CA THR A 204 23.56 -2.40 -4.22
C THR A 204 23.57 -1.73 -5.59
N LYS A 205 22.64 -2.08 -6.50
CA LYS A 205 22.50 -1.43 -7.81
C LYS A 205 21.61 -0.19 -7.79
N TYR A 206 20.88 0.07 -6.70
CA TYR A 206 19.94 1.18 -6.62
C TYR A 206 20.60 2.53 -6.91
N SER A 207 21.79 2.77 -6.35
CA SER A 207 22.49 4.04 -6.53
C SER A 207 22.96 4.27 -7.96
N THR A 208 23.29 3.18 -8.69
CA THR A 208 23.63 3.22 -10.11
C THR A 208 22.40 3.59 -10.95
N ASN A 209 21.25 3.02 -10.63
CA ASN A 209 20.02 3.18 -11.42
C ASN A 209 19.29 4.49 -11.13
N TYR A 210 19.24 4.91 -9.86
CA TYR A 210 18.39 6.02 -9.41
C TYR A 210 19.13 7.12 -8.65
N GLY A 211 20.46 7.02 -8.52
CA GLY A 211 21.27 7.93 -7.70
C GLY A 211 21.28 7.53 -6.23
N SER A 212 22.17 8.15 -5.45
CA SER A 212 22.41 7.80 -4.05
C SER A 212 21.14 7.75 -3.21
N ILE A 213 21.01 6.66 -2.44
CA ILE A 213 19.99 6.56 -1.37
C ILE A 213 20.11 7.77 -0.46
N ASN A 214 18.98 8.40 -0.17
CA ASN A 214 18.92 9.56 0.68
C ASN A 214 19.18 9.20 2.14
N GLU A 215 19.84 10.11 2.85
CA GLU A 215 20.22 9.88 4.24
C GLU A 215 19.03 9.72 5.20
N LYS A 216 17.88 10.36 4.96
CA LYS A 216 16.80 10.48 5.97
C LYS A 216 15.38 10.21 5.45
N LEU A 217 15.24 9.80 4.20
CA LEU A 217 13.96 9.73 3.50
C LEU A 217 13.57 8.30 3.15
N ASN A 218 13.90 7.39 4.05
CA ASN A 218 13.56 5.98 3.95
C ASN A 218 12.54 5.69 5.05
N TYR A 219 11.60 4.78 4.77
CA TYR A 219 10.45 4.56 5.65
C TYR A 219 10.27 3.08 5.94
N VAL A 220 9.87 2.78 7.16
CA VAL A 220 9.37 1.45 7.55
C VAL A 220 8.08 1.62 8.34
N LEU A 221 7.23 0.61 8.31
CA LEU A 221 5.99 0.60 9.08
C LEU A 221 6.17 -0.08 10.43
N LYS A 222 5.51 0.49 11.43
CA LYS A 222 5.36 -0.05 12.79
C LYS A 222 4.19 -1.03 12.80
N LYS A 223 4.31 -2.11 13.57
CA LYS A 223 3.21 -3.05 13.79
C LYS A 223 2.32 -2.64 14.95
#